data_AF-A0A3B9HT92-F1
#
_entry.id   AF-A0A3B9HT92-F1
#
_cell.length_a   1.000
_cell.length_b   1.000
_cell.length_c   1.000
_cell.angle_alpha   90.00
_cell.angle_beta   90.00
_cell.angle_gamma   90.00
#
_symmetry.space_group_name_H-M   'P 1'
#
loop_
_entity.id
_entity.type
_entity.pdbx_description
1 polymer ?
#
loop_
_entity_poly.entity_id
_entity_poly.type
_entity_poly.pdbx_seq_one_letter_code
_entity_poly.pdbx_strand_id
1 'polypeptide(L)'
;MTSGPVDKQAFKSSLSQPTVWLVLFVFFAALPILVYYECYSRYLDEQFNRSREAVIKIFHRELTSFGNKATNRQIFLHQLQSYRDGLRRNFPETDRNVVLSEGLMEELPQNASLISWDGKGKLVEELTFNKQSGLTREQTENLIKTLLDTHSDFSAGANLQTIQEIEVFEKTHADFFAQLIPLTGRAFSFTKAFTTPNTMFGSYLSNSESFFYWDFLNNQDNNQGGFMVFIPLKSLPVNFGLSQILIRDPSATPEFTNGFFDQTTGQIELSYPGLMGQVKKGVELFNDGLNNPIFFDDWVLFVKPLAESTSANIFAMFSTQSQRVASESQKGQARSAGIILMLIAIVFFYHSYRLASTTGLSLRKKVAGLFLLCMQLPISILIFLGVQFALSQESVLS
;
A
#
# COMPACT_ATOMS: atom_id res chain seq x y z
N MET A 1 8.67 12.29 99.23
CA MET A 1 10.08 12.29 98.80
C MET A 1 10.16 11.75 97.39
N THR A 2 10.33 12.70 96.47
CA THR A 2 10.86 12.64 95.10
C THR A 2 11.24 11.27 94.52
N SER A 3 10.38 10.78 93.62
CA SER A 3 10.76 9.95 92.49
C SER A 3 11.79 10.70 91.62
N GLY A 4 12.84 9.98 91.21
CA GLY A 4 13.94 10.51 90.42
C GLY A 4 13.52 11.08 89.06
N PRO A 5 14.42 11.84 88.40
CA PRO A 5 14.12 12.47 87.13
C PRO A 5 13.95 11.38 86.07
N VAL A 6 12.77 11.31 85.46
CA VAL A 6 12.58 10.55 84.22
C VAL A 6 13.36 11.26 83.14
N ASP A 7 14.44 10.62 82.68
CA ASP A 7 15.34 11.06 81.61
C ASP A 7 14.57 11.55 80.38
N LYS A 8 14.59 12.86 80.14
CA LYS A 8 14.06 13.50 78.93
C LYS A 8 15.00 13.38 77.70
N GLN A 9 15.99 12.49 77.73
CA GLN A 9 17.10 12.51 76.75
C GLN A 9 17.24 11.31 75.79
N ALA A 10 16.32 10.34 75.75
CA ALA A 10 16.54 9.11 74.95
C ALA A 10 15.47 8.78 73.91
N PHE A 11 14.74 9.76 73.36
CA PHE A 11 14.09 9.58 72.05
C PHE A 11 14.97 10.22 70.96
N LYS A 12 16.22 9.75 70.82
CA LYS A 12 17.00 9.96 69.59
C LYS A 12 16.26 9.20 68.49
N SER A 13 15.31 9.90 67.87
CA SER A 13 14.53 9.46 66.74
C SER A 13 15.44 8.76 65.73
N SER A 14 15.12 7.51 65.35
CA SER A 14 15.85 6.72 64.34
C SER A 14 16.08 7.49 63.02
N LEU A 15 15.24 8.49 62.75
CA LEU A 15 15.37 9.48 61.67
C LEU A 15 16.59 10.41 61.77
N SER A 16 17.39 10.35 62.84
CA SER A 16 18.68 11.06 62.93
C SER A 16 19.84 10.26 62.31
N GLN A 17 19.63 8.96 62.04
CA GLN A 17 20.65 8.10 61.46
C GLN A 17 20.67 8.25 59.92
N PRO A 18 21.85 8.43 59.31
CA PRO A 18 21.96 8.58 57.86
C PRO A 18 21.54 7.31 57.09
N THR A 19 21.69 6.13 57.70
CA THR A 19 21.27 4.84 57.13
C THR A 19 19.76 4.77 56.87
N VAL A 20 18.94 5.33 57.76
CA VAL A 20 17.48 5.36 57.60
C VAL A 20 17.08 6.23 56.40
N TRP A 21 17.72 7.37 56.20
CA TRP A 21 17.45 8.24 55.04
C TRP A 21 17.92 7.63 53.72
N LEU A 22 19.01 6.88 53.72
CA LEU A 22 19.44 6.10 52.56
C LEU A 22 18.42 5.02 52.19
N VAL A 23 17.93 4.25 53.16
CA VAL A 23 16.88 3.23 52.92
C VAL A 23 15.61 3.89 52.41
N LEU A 24 15.18 5.01 53.02
CA LEU A 24 14.01 5.76 52.57
C LEU A 24 14.19 6.29 51.13
N PHE A 25 15.37 6.79 50.78
CA PHE A 25 15.67 7.27 49.44
C PHE A 25 15.62 6.12 48.42
N VAL A 26 16.28 4.99 48.72
CA VAL A 26 16.34 3.84 47.80
C VAL A 26 14.94 3.28 47.52
N PHE A 27 14.18 2.98 48.58
CA PHE A 27 12.89 2.30 48.42
C PHE A 27 11.74 3.24 48.04
N PHE A 28 11.76 4.51 48.44
CA PHE A 28 10.61 5.41 48.25
C PHE A 28 10.85 6.55 47.26
N ALA A 29 12.07 6.71 46.74
CA ALA A 29 12.35 7.66 45.66
C ALA A 29 13.03 7.00 44.46
N ALA A 30 14.18 6.34 44.66
CA ALA A 30 14.96 5.78 43.55
C ALA A 30 14.23 4.62 42.85
N LEU A 31 13.71 3.65 43.62
CA LEU A 31 13.00 2.49 43.07
C LEU A 31 11.70 2.89 42.34
N PRO A 32 10.82 3.75 42.90
CA PRO A 32 9.65 4.24 42.18
C PRO A 32 9.99 5.01 40.90
N ILE A 33 11.03 5.86 40.90
CA ILE A 33 11.49 6.58 39.69
C ILE A 33 11.96 5.58 38.61
N LEU A 34 12.69 4.53 39.01
CA LEU A 34 13.12 3.47 38.10
C LEU A 34 11.93 2.70 37.53
N VAL A 35 10.94 2.36 38.36
CA VAL A 35 9.69 1.72 37.91
C VAL A 35 8.96 2.61 36.91
N TYR A 36 8.84 3.92 37.16
CA TYR A 36 8.22 4.84 36.20
C TYR A 36 8.99 4.94 34.88
N TYR A 37 10.32 4.97 34.92
CA TYR A 37 11.14 4.96 33.73
C TYR A 37 10.94 3.68 32.90
N GLU A 38 10.94 2.52 33.55
CA GLU A 38 10.70 1.22 32.90
C GLU A 38 9.28 1.14 32.31
N CYS A 39 8.25 1.60 33.04
CA CYS A 39 6.88 1.72 32.53
C CYS A 39 6.84 2.55 31.24
N TYR A 40 7.46 3.72 31.27
CA TYR A 40 7.43 4.65 30.15
C TYR A 40 8.22 4.11 28.95
N SER A 41 9.37 3.48 29.18
CA SER A 41 10.14 2.83 28.11
C SER A 41 9.33 1.73 27.42
N ARG A 42 8.66 0.87 28.19
CA ARG A 42 7.80 -0.19 27.62
C ARG A 42 6.62 0.38 26.85
N TYR A 43 6.00 1.44 27.37
CA TYR A 43 4.94 2.16 26.66
C TYR A 43 5.43 2.72 25.31
N LEU A 44 6.61 3.33 25.28
CA LEU A 44 7.21 3.85 24.03
C LEU A 44 7.51 2.73 23.02
N ASP A 45 8.02 1.59 23.50
CA ASP A 45 8.27 0.41 22.66
C ASP A 45 6.99 -0.13 22.03
N GLU A 46 5.92 -0.21 22.80
CA GLU A 46 4.66 -0.71 22.28
C GLU A 46 3.98 0.29 21.35
N GLN A 47 4.03 1.59 21.66
CA GLN A 47 3.55 2.63 20.76
C GLN A 47 4.30 2.59 19.41
N PHE A 48 5.60 2.37 19.44
CA PHE A 48 6.41 2.19 18.24
C PHE A 48 5.94 0.98 17.43
N ASN A 49 5.78 -0.19 18.05
CA ASN A 49 5.31 -1.40 17.38
C ASN A 49 3.91 -1.23 16.76
N ARG A 50 2.98 -0.58 17.46
CA ARG A 50 1.64 -0.28 16.93
C ARG A 50 1.67 0.71 15.77
N SER A 51 2.49 1.75 15.87
CA SER A 51 2.66 2.71 14.78
C SER A 51 3.19 2.01 13.53
N ARG A 52 4.11 1.06 13.70
CA ARG A 52 4.63 0.20 12.64
C ARG A 52 3.50 -0.61 12.01
N GLU A 53 2.69 -1.32 12.80
CA GLU A 53 1.54 -2.09 12.27
C GLU A 53 0.49 -1.26 11.54
N ALA A 54 0.16 -0.07 12.04
CA ALA A 54 -0.77 0.83 11.37
C ALA A 54 -0.24 1.28 10.00
N VAL A 55 1.05 1.63 9.95
CA VAL A 55 1.75 2.01 8.71
C VAL A 55 1.77 0.86 7.71
N ILE A 56 2.04 -0.35 8.19
CA ILE A 56 1.99 -1.59 7.41
C ILE A 56 0.61 -1.81 6.78
N LYS A 57 -0.48 -1.65 7.55
CA LYS A 57 -1.85 -1.79 7.02
C LYS A 57 -2.15 -0.77 5.92
N ILE A 58 -1.70 0.48 6.09
CA ILE A 58 -1.85 1.54 5.08
C ILE A 58 -1.09 1.15 3.80
N PHE A 59 0.19 0.79 3.91
CA PHE A 59 1.00 0.41 2.76
C PHE A 59 0.50 -0.86 2.06
N HIS A 60 -0.03 -1.83 2.81
CA HIS A 60 -0.67 -3.01 2.22
C HIS A 60 -1.91 -2.63 1.38
N ARG A 61 -2.72 -1.69 1.87
CA ARG A 61 -3.86 -1.17 1.13
C ARG A 61 -3.43 -0.41 -0.12
N GLU A 62 -2.41 0.44 -0.01
CA GLU A 62 -1.87 1.19 -1.15
C GLU A 62 -1.24 0.26 -2.19
N LEU A 63 -0.47 -0.75 -1.78
CA LEU A 63 0.08 -1.76 -2.69
C LEU A 63 -1.01 -2.55 -3.41
N THR A 64 -2.10 -2.86 -2.70
CA THR A 64 -3.27 -3.51 -3.31
C THR A 64 -3.98 -2.61 -4.32
N SER A 65 -4.16 -1.33 -3.99
CA SER A 65 -4.70 -0.31 -4.89
C SER A 65 -3.83 -0.15 -6.13
N PHE A 66 -2.51 -0.07 -5.94
CA PHE A 66 -1.51 0.00 -7.00
C PHE A 66 -1.58 -1.23 -7.92
N GLY A 67 -1.55 -2.44 -7.36
CA GLY A 67 -1.66 -3.68 -8.13
C GLY A 67 -2.91 -3.76 -9.00
N ASN A 68 -4.06 -3.32 -8.47
CA ASN A 68 -5.31 -3.30 -9.23
C ASN A 68 -5.29 -2.27 -10.37
N LYS A 69 -4.73 -1.08 -10.13
CA LYS A 69 -4.63 -0.01 -11.13
C LYS A 69 -3.58 -0.28 -12.20
N ALA A 70 -2.52 -0.99 -11.85
CA ALA A 70 -1.36 -1.21 -12.71
C ALA A 70 -1.45 -2.47 -13.58
N THR A 71 -2.62 -3.08 -13.67
CA THR A 71 -2.84 -4.18 -14.62
C THR A 71 -2.84 -3.67 -16.07
N ASN A 72 -2.26 -4.44 -16.98
CA ASN A 72 -2.23 -4.12 -18.42
C ASN A 72 -3.62 -3.75 -18.96
N ARG A 73 -4.65 -4.49 -18.51
CA ARG A 73 -6.05 -4.22 -18.88
C ARG A 73 -6.49 -2.80 -18.53
N GLN A 74 -6.21 -2.32 -17.31
CA GLN A 74 -6.64 -0.98 -16.88
C GLN A 74 -5.86 0.12 -17.60
N ILE A 75 -4.57 -0.10 -17.83
CA ILE A 75 -3.71 0.86 -18.51
C ILE A 75 -4.14 1.04 -19.97
N PHE A 76 -4.30 -0.08 -20.70
CA PHE A 76 -4.80 -0.01 -22.07
C PHE A 76 -6.19 0.61 -22.14
N LEU A 77 -7.09 0.28 -21.20
CA LEU A 77 -8.42 0.89 -21.16
C LEU A 77 -8.33 2.41 -21.00
N HIS A 78 -7.48 2.89 -20.09
CA HIS A 78 -7.26 4.32 -19.89
C HIS A 78 -6.65 5.01 -21.12
N GLN A 79 -5.67 4.38 -21.77
CA GLN A 79 -5.06 4.90 -23.01
C GLN A 79 -6.08 5.00 -24.14
N LEU A 80 -6.90 3.98 -24.33
CA LEU A 80 -7.91 3.95 -25.40
C LEU A 80 -9.06 4.93 -25.14
N GLN A 81 -9.48 5.11 -23.88
CA GLN A 81 -10.45 6.15 -23.51
C GLN A 81 -9.88 7.56 -23.71
N SER A 82 -8.61 7.76 -23.37
CA SER A 82 -7.91 9.04 -23.61
C SER A 82 -7.80 9.34 -25.11
N TYR A 83 -7.50 8.32 -25.91
CA TYR A 83 -7.44 8.41 -27.37
C TYR A 83 -8.81 8.76 -27.97
N ARG A 84 -9.89 8.07 -27.56
CA ARG A 84 -11.27 8.41 -27.96
C ARG A 84 -11.61 9.87 -27.66
N ASP A 85 -11.32 10.31 -26.44
CA ASP A 85 -11.62 11.68 -26.01
C ASP A 85 -10.78 12.71 -26.79
N GLY A 86 -9.55 12.35 -27.17
CA GLY A 86 -8.68 13.13 -28.07
C GLY A 86 -9.26 13.25 -29.48
N LEU A 87 -9.64 12.13 -30.11
CA LEU A 87 -10.28 12.11 -31.43
C LEU A 87 -11.56 12.95 -31.45
N ARG A 88 -12.38 12.83 -30.41
CA ARG A 88 -13.62 13.60 -30.27
C ARG A 88 -13.38 15.11 -30.22
N ARG A 89 -12.34 15.55 -29.51
CA ARG A 89 -12.00 16.99 -29.37
C ARG A 89 -11.49 17.60 -30.67
N ASN A 90 -10.80 16.81 -31.49
CA ASN A 90 -10.15 17.27 -32.71
C ASN A 90 -11.00 17.03 -33.97
N PHE A 91 -12.19 16.44 -33.88
CA PHE A 91 -13.03 16.20 -35.05
C PHE A 91 -13.48 17.53 -35.70
N PRO A 92 -13.39 17.70 -37.05
CA PRO A 92 -13.01 16.72 -38.08
C PRO A 92 -11.56 16.82 -38.59
N GLU A 93 -10.62 17.36 -37.81
CA GLU A 93 -9.23 17.57 -38.23
C GLU A 93 -8.45 16.25 -38.40
N THR A 94 -8.51 15.67 -39.60
CA THR A 94 -7.87 14.38 -39.93
C THR A 94 -6.37 14.38 -39.64
N ASP A 95 -5.65 15.44 -39.99
CA ASP A 95 -4.18 15.51 -39.77
C ASP A 95 -3.80 15.38 -38.29
N ARG A 96 -4.57 16.01 -37.38
CA ARG A 96 -4.32 15.88 -35.93
C ARG A 96 -4.70 14.49 -35.42
N ASN A 97 -5.75 13.90 -35.98
CA ASN A 97 -6.19 12.56 -35.63
C ASN A 97 -5.20 11.48 -36.09
N VAL A 98 -4.51 11.69 -37.21
CA VAL A 98 -3.40 10.82 -37.65
C VAL A 98 -2.29 10.84 -36.61
N VAL A 99 -1.83 12.04 -36.20
CA VAL A 99 -0.78 12.18 -35.17
C VAL A 99 -1.18 11.54 -33.84
N LEU A 100 -2.44 11.69 -33.42
CA LEU A 100 -2.96 11.02 -32.22
C LEU A 100 -2.94 9.48 -32.35
N SER A 101 -3.23 8.97 -33.54
CA SER A 101 -3.26 7.52 -33.81
C SER A 101 -1.86 6.95 -33.86
N GLU A 102 -0.91 7.65 -34.49
CA GLU A 102 0.51 7.32 -34.46
C GLU A 102 1.04 7.30 -33.02
N GLY A 103 0.73 8.33 -32.23
CA GLY A 103 1.11 8.40 -30.81
C GLY A 103 0.54 7.24 -29.97
N LEU A 104 -0.73 6.87 -30.18
CA LEU A 104 -1.31 5.68 -29.53
C LEU A 104 -0.55 4.40 -29.93
N MET A 105 -0.22 4.24 -31.22
CA MET A 105 0.49 3.06 -31.71
C MET A 105 1.95 2.98 -31.25
N GLU A 106 2.55 4.08 -30.82
CA GLU A 106 3.85 4.10 -30.13
C GLU A 106 3.75 3.65 -28.66
N GLU A 107 2.64 3.94 -27.99
CA GLU A 107 2.40 3.52 -26.60
C GLU A 107 1.94 2.07 -26.47
N LEU A 108 1.24 1.56 -27.49
CA LEU A 108 0.78 0.17 -27.55
C LEU A 108 1.91 -0.79 -27.95
N PRO A 109 1.78 -2.09 -27.63
CA PRO A 109 2.70 -3.12 -28.11
C PRO A 109 2.85 -3.10 -29.63
N GLN A 110 4.07 -3.36 -30.14
CA GLN A 110 4.38 -3.26 -31.57
C GLN A 110 3.47 -4.11 -32.48
N ASN A 111 2.89 -5.18 -31.94
CA ASN A 111 2.00 -6.11 -32.62
C ASN A 111 0.50 -5.76 -32.47
N ALA A 112 0.15 -4.65 -31.83
CA ALA A 112 -1.23 -4.21 -31.74
C ALA A 112 -1.77 -3.78 -33.13
N SER A 113 -3.07 -3.97 -33.33
CA SER A 113 -3.78 -3.48 -34.50
C SER A 113 -4.88 -2.49 -34.08
N LEU A 114 -4.96 -1.36 -34.76
CA LEU A 114 -6.00 -0.33 -34.61
C LEU A 114 -6.78 -0.27 -35.92
N ILE A 115 -8.11 -0.39 -35.86
CA ILE A 115 -9.00 -0.29 -37.03
C ILE A 115 -10.03 0.79 -36.74
N SER A 116 -10.12 1.78 -37.63
CA SER A 116 -10.97 2.96 -37.46
C SER A 116 -12.01 3.05 -38.57
N TRP A 117 -13.22 3.51 -38.27
CA TRP A 117 -14.30 3.71 -39.25
C TRP A 117 -14.99 5.07 -39.12
N ASP A 118 -15.57 5.54 -40.21
CA ASP A 118 -16.31 6.81 -40.28
C ASP A 118 -17.77 6.68 -39.82
N GLY A 119 -18.52 7.80 -39.79
CA GLY A 119 -19.94 7.80 -39.44
C GLY A 119 -20.85 7.00 -40.39
N LYS A 120 -20.34 6.49 -41.52
CA LYS A 120 -21.05 5.60 -42.45
C LYS A 120 -20.65 4.13 -42.25
N GLY A 121 -19.80 3.82 -41.26
CA GLY A 121 -19.27 2.48 -41.01
C GLY A 121 -18.24 2.04 -42.04
N LYS A 122 -17.63 2.97 -42.80
CA LYS A 122 -16.57 2.66 -43.76
C LYS A 122 -15.21 2.79 -43.12
N LEU A 123 -14.29 1.91 -43.52
CA LEU A 123 -12.90 1.93 -43.08
C LEU A 123 -12.22 3.28 -43.40
N VAL A 124 -11.54 3.85 -42.41
CA VAL A 124 -10.66 5.02 -42.57
C VAL A 124 -9.21 4.52 -42.59
N GLU A 125 -8.60 4.48 -43.77
CA GLU A 125 -7.28 3.90 -43.97
C GLU A 125 -6.19 4.70 -43.25
N GLU A 126 -6.31 6.03 -43.20
CA GLU A 126 -5.32 6.93 -42.57
C GLU A 126 -5.22 6.76 -41.06
N LEU A 127 -6.26 6.22 -40.42
CA LEU A 127 -6.34 6.00 -38.97
C LEU A 127 -6.28 4.52 -38.61
N THR A 128 -6.02 3.64 -39.59
CA THR A 128 -5.99 2.19 -39.41
C THR A 128 -4.55 1.68 -39.51
N PHE A 129 -4.12 1.01 -38.45
CA PHE A 129 -2.81 0.35 -38.36
C PHE A 129 -3.05 -1.15 -38.18
N ASN A 130 -3.04 -1.89 -39.28
CA ASN A 130 -3.17 -3.35 -39.20
C ASN A 130 -1.78 -4.00 -39.27
N LYS A 131 -1.20 -4.33 -38.11
CA LYS A 131 0.13 -4.96 -38.01
C LYS A 131 0.09 -6.47 -37.88
N GLN A 132 -1.04 -7.05 -37.47
CA GLN A 132 -1.08 -8.44 -37.02
C GLN A 132 -1.76 -9.47 -37.93
N SER A 133 -2.35 -9.08 -39.05
CA SER A 133 -2.86 -10.04 -40.04
C SER A 133 -3.02 -9.30 -41.36
N GLY A 134 -2.66 -9.85 -42.52
CA GLY A 134 -3.30 -11.03 -43.07
C GLY A 134 -4.74 -10.79 -43.51
N LEU A 135 -5.46 -9.88 -42.83
CA LEU A 135 -6.83 -9.50 -43.22
C LEU A 135 -6.78 -8.64 -44.47
N THR A 136 -7.52 -9.08 -45.48
CA THR A 136 -7.80 -8.25 -46.64
C THR A 136 -8.68 -7.08 -46.23
N ARG A 137 -8.68 -6.03 -47.05
CA ARG A 137 -9.59 -4.89 -46.89
C ARG A 137 -11.05 -5.35 -46.76
N GLU A 138 -11.48 -6.29 -47.60
CA GLU A 138 -12.83 -6.85 -47.56
C GLU A 138 -13.15 -7.54 -46.23
N GLN A 139 -12.21 -8.29 -45.65
CA GLN A 139 -12.41 -8.93 -44.35
C GLN A 139 -12.50 -7.90 -43.22
N THR A 140 -11.77 -6.79 -43.34
CA THR A 140 -11.81 -5.68 -42.36
C THR A 140 -13.14 -4.93 -42.44
N GLU A 141 -13.63 -4.65 -43.63
CA GLU A 141 -14.94 -4.02 -43.85
C GLU A 141 -16.07 -4.95 -43.39
N ASN A 142 -15.97 -6.26 -43.63
CA ASN A 142 -16.92 -7.24 -43.11
C ASN A 142 -16.89 -7.31 -41.57
N LEU A 143 -15.71 -7.20 -40.94
CA LEU A 143 -15.59 -7.17 -39.48
C LEU A 143 -16.31 -5.96 -38.88
N ILE A 144 -16.07 -4.76 -39.45
CA ILE A 144 -16.73 -3.53 -39.03
C ILE A 144 -18.24 -3.68 -39.18
N LYS A 145 -18.70 -4.17 -40.34
CA LYS A 145 -20.12 -4.37 -40.61
C LYS A 145 -20.76 -5.34 -39.62
N THR A 146 -20.18 -6.52 -39.42
CA THR A 146 -20.70 -7.51 -38.47
C THR A 146 -20.74 -6.95 -37.05
N LEU A 147 -19.73 -6.19 -36.62
CA LEU A 147 -19.72 -5.54 -35.31
C LEU A 147 -20.87 -4.53 -35.16
N LEU A 148 -21.04 -3.64 -36.15
CA LEU A 148 -22.06 -2.60 -36.12
C LEU A 148 -23.48 -3.18 -36.19
N ASP A 149 -23.71 -4.16 -37.07
CA ASP A 149 -25.00 -4.85 -37.21
C ASP A 149 -25.34 -5.58 -35.90
N THR A 150 -24.38 -6.31 -35.31
CA THR A 150 -24.55 -7.02 -34.04
C THR A 150 -24.90 -6.07 -32.89
N HIS A 151 -24.20 -4.94 -32.78
CA HIS A 151 -24.46 -3.95 -31.75
C HIS A 151 -25.83 -3.29 -31.94
N SER A 152 -26.17 -2.91 -33.17
CA SER A 152 -27.45 -2.28 -33.49
C SER A 152 -28.63 -3.19 -33.16
N ASP A 153 -28.56 -4.47 -33.54
CA ASP A 153 -29.59 -5.47 -33.25
C ASP A 153 -29.77 -5.62 -31.73
N PHE A 154 -28.66 -5.82 -31.01
CA PHE A 154 -28.67 -5.94 -29.55
C PHE A 154 -29.23 -4.69 -28.85
N SER A 155 -28.80 -3.49 -29.25
CA SER A 155 -29.27 -2.23 -28.69
C SER A 155 -30.73 -1.92 -29.01
N ALA A 156 -31.25 -2.37 -30.16
CA ALA A 156 -32.66 -2.32 -30.50
C ALA A 156 -33.52 -3.32 -29.71
N GLY A 157 -32.89 -4.19 -28.92
CA GLY A 157 -33.56 -5.26 -28.18
C GLY A 157 -33.99 -6.44 -29.06
N ALA A 158 -33.39 -6.59 -30.23
CA ALA A 158 -33.67 -7.64 -31.20
C ALA A 158 -32.52 -8.66 -31.25
N ASN A 159 -32.83 -9.96 -31.21
CA ASN A 159 -31.88 -11.08 -31.22
C ASN A 159 -30.75 -10.97 -30.15
N LEU A 160 -29.99 -12.05 -29.94
CA LEU A 160 -28.86 -12.12 -29.00
C LEU A 160 -29.22 -11.91 -27.51
N GLN A 161 -30.50 -12.01 -27.14
CA GLN A 161 -30.95 -11.94 -25.75
C GLN A 161 -31.13 -13.34 -25.15
N THR A 162 -31.37 -14.34 -26.00
CA THR A 162 -31.52 -15.74 -25.58
C THR A 162 -30.32 -16.58 -26.01
N ILE A 163 -30.07 -17.68 -25.28
CA ILE A 163 -28.97 -18.62 -25.59
C ILE A 163 -29.11 -19.18 -27.02
N GLN A 164 -30.34 -19.45 -27.47
CA GLN A 164 -30.59 -19.96 -28.82
C GLN A 164 -30.23 -18.96 -29.91
N GLU A 165 -30.53 -17.66 -29.72
CA GLU A 165 -30.15 -16.62 -30.68
C GLU A 165 -28.65 -16.42 -30.74
N ILE A 166 -27.96 -16.51 -29.61
CA ILE A 166 -26.50 -16.46 -29.53
C ILE A 166 -25.89 -17.65 -30.30
N GLU A 167 -26.39 -18.86 -30.11
CA GLU A 167 -25.93 -20.03 -30.87
C GLU A 167 -26.17 -19.90 -32.38
N VAL A 168 -27.31 -19.33 -32.79
CA VAL A 168 -27.61 -19.09 -34.21
C VAL A 168 -26.64 -18.07 -34.80
N PHE A 169 -26.36 -16.99 -34.07
CA PHE A 169 -25.39 -15.98 -34.50
C PHE A 169 -23.98 -16.56 -34.65
N GLU A 170 -23.51 -17.31 -33.66
CA GLU A 170 -22.19 -17.96 -33.68
C GLU A 170 -22.08 -18.97 -34.82
N LYS A 171 -23.13 -19.76 -35.10
CA LYS A 171 -23.16 -20.69 -36.23
C LYS A 171 -23.18 -19.96 -37.58
N THR A 172 -23.93 -18.86 -37.69
CA THR A 172 -24.06 -18.10 -38.95
C THR A 172 -22.74 -17.44 -39.35
N HIS A 173 -21.95 -16.99 -38.37
CA HIS A 173 -20.68 -16.30 -38.60
C HIS A 173 -19.45 -17.18 -38.37
N ALA A 174 -19.61 -18.49 -38.17
CA ALA A 174 -18.53 -19.41 -37.80
C ALA A 174 -17.36 -19.39 -38.79
N ASP A 175 -17.64 -19.44 -40.09
CA ASP A 175 -16.61 -19.43 -41.14
C ASP A 175 -15.81 -18.13 -41.17
N PHE A 176 -16.47 -17.00 -40.87
CA PHE A 176 -15.83 -15.69 -40.77
C PHE A 176 -14.98 -15.59 -39.49
N PHE A 177 -15.52 -16.01 -38.34
CA PHE A 177 -14.78 -16.02 -37.07
C PHE A 177 -13.58 -16.97 -37.11
N ALA A 178 -13.65 -18.07 -37.86
CA ALA A 178 -12.51 -18.97 -38.08
C ALA A 178 -11.33 -18.24 -38.77
N GLN A 179 -11.60 -17.27 -39.64
CA GLN A 179 -10.57 -16.46 -40.28
C GLN A 179 -9.94 -15.43 -39.33
N LEU A 180 -10.64 -15.07 -38.24
CA LEU A 180 -10.18 -14.13 -37.22
C LEU A 180 -9.41 -14.80 -36.08
N ILE A 181 -9.37 -16.14 -36.00
CA ILE A 181 -8.62 -16.91 -34.99
C ILE A 181 -7.17 -16.42 -34.82
N PRO A 182 -6.41 -16.08 -35.88
CA PRO A 182 -5.05 -15.57 -35.70
C PRO A 182 -4.95 -14.27 -34.87
N LEU A 183 -6.02 -13.46 -34.83
CA LEU A 183 -6.10 -12.21 -34.08
C LEU A 183 -6.67 -12.39 -32.69
N THR A 184 -7.70 -13.22 -32.55
CA THR A 184 -8.51 -13.30 -31.32
C THR A 184 -8.23 -14.53 -30.47
N GLY A 185 -7.57 -15.53 -31.05
CA GLY A 185 -7.48 -16.88 -30.49
C GLY A 185 -8.75 -17.70 -30.72
N ARG A 186 -8.69 -18.98 -30.36
CA ARG A 186 -9.75 -19.97 -30.66
C ARG A 186 -11.00 -19.85 -29.79
N ALA A 187 -10.91 -19.21 -28.64
CA ALA A 187 -11.98 -19.17 -27.63
C ALA A 187 -12.44 -17.75 -27.31
N PHE A 188 -12.34 -16.86 -28.31
CA PHE A 188 -12.82 -15.50 -28.20
C PHE A 188 -14.35 -15.43 -28.31
N SER A 189 -15.00 -14.78 -27.36
CA SER A 189 -16.45 -14.60 -27.38
C SER A 189 -16.82 -13.34 -28.15
N PHE A 190 -17.02 -13.48 -29.47
CA PHE A 190 -17.40 -12.38 -30.36
C PHE A 190 -18.74 -11.74 -29.96
N THR A 191 -19.72 -12.55 -29.58
CA THR A 191 -21.05 -12.07 -29.17
C THR A 191 -20.95 -11.11 -27.98
N LYS A 192 -20.20 -11.49 -26.95
CA LYS A 192 -20.01 -10.63 -25.77
C LYS A 192 -19.17 -9.41 -26.11
N ALA A 193 -18.15 -9.58 -26.95
CA ALA A 193 -17.27 -8.51 -27.37
C ALA A 193 -17.99 -7.41 -28.16
N PHE A 194 -18.85 -7.77 -29.11
CA PHE A 194 -19.54 -6.83 -30.00
C PHE A 194 -20.78 -6.17 -29.38
N THR A 195 -21.28 -6.67 -28.25
CA THR A 195 -22.48 -6.12 -27.60
C THR A 195 -22.17 -5.07 -26.53
N THR A 196 -20.91 -4.97 -26.07
CA THR A 196 -20.54 -4.05 -24.99
C THR A 196 -19.39 -3.11 -25.41
N PRO A 197 -19.71 -1.95 -26.02
CA PRO A 197 -18.71 -0.91 -26.29
C PRO A 197 -18.09 -0.38 -25.00
N ASN A 198 -16.93 0.27 -25.12
CA ASN A 198 -16.19 0.89 -24.02
C ASN A 198 -15.81 -0.09 -22.89
N THR A 199 -15.66 -1.37 -23.21
CA THR A 199 -15.18 -2.39 -22.26
C THR A 199 -14.05 -3.20 -22.88
N MET A 200 -13.02 -3.47 -22.09
CA MET A 200 -11.90 -4.30 -22.54
C MET A 200 -12.21 -5.78 -22.28
N PHE A 201 -12.19 -6.56 -23.37
CA PHE A 201 -12.30 -8.01 -23.41
C PHE A 201 -10.94 -8.68 -23.39
N GLY A 202 -10.89 -9.92 -22.92
CA GLY A 202 -9.65 -10.67 -22.76
C GLY A 202 -9.02 -10.53 -21.38
N SER A 203 -8.23 -11.53 -21.01
CA SER A 203 -7.48 -11.63 -19.75
C SER A 203 -6.40 -12.68 -19.91
N TYR A 204 -5.27 -12.53 -19.19
CA TYR A 204 -4.26 -13.57 -19.04
C TYR A 204 -4.81 -14.90 -18.48
N LEU A 205 -5.96 -14.87 -17.82
CA LEU A 205 -6.66 -16.03 -17.26
C LEU A 205 -7.73 -16.61 -18.20
N SER A 206 -8.03 -15.94 -19.31
CA SER A 206 -9.05 -16.38 -20.26
C SER A 206 -8.42 -17.13 -21.43
N ASN A 207 -9.19 -17.97 -22.11
CA ASN A 207 -8.76 -18.62 -23.35
C ASN A 207 -8.63 -17.64 -24.54
N SER A 208 -8.89 -16.34 -24.33
CA SER A 208 -8.65 -15.28 -25.31
C SER A 208 -7.15 -15.05 -25.45
N GLU A 209 -6.65 -15.00 -26.68
CA GLU A 209 -5.22 -14.74 -26.95
C GLU A 209 -4.94 -13.25 -27.20
N SER A 210 -5.96 -12.40 -27.11
CA SER A 210 -5.87 -10.95 -27.26
C SER A 210 -6.71 -10.21 -26.23
N PHE A 211 -6.29 -8.98 -25.88
CA PHE A 211 -7.22 -7.95 -25.43
C PHE A 211 -7.93 -7.32 -26.62
N PHE A 212 -9.23 -7.12 -26.49
CA PHE A 212 -10.05 -6.45 -27.49
C PHE A 212 -10.81 -5.30 -26.86
N TYR A 213 -10.85 -4.16 -27.55
CA TYR A 213 -11.61 -2.99 -27.14
C TYR A 213 -12.19 -2.32 -28.38
N TRP A 214 -13.39 -1.78 -28.26
CA TRP A 214 -13.97 -0.93 -29.28
C TRP A 214 -14.89 0.09 -28.63
N ASP A 215 -15.03 1.24 -29.28
CA ASP A 215 -15.96 2.28 -28.85
C ASP A 215 -16.33 3.20 -30.02
N PHE A 216 -17.45 3.91 -29.86
CA PHE A 216 -17.82 5.02 -30.73
C PHE A 216 -17.14 6.32 -30.27
N LEU A 217 -16.93 7.26 -31.19
CA LEU A 217 -16.37 8.58 -30.85
C LEU A 217 -17.35 9.47 -30.07
N ASN A 218 -18.65 9.16 -30.13
CA ASN A 218 -19.73 9.84 -29.40
C ASN A 218 -20.73 8.81 -28.84
N ASN A 219 -21.65 9.22 -27.96
CA ASN A 219 -22.64 8.30 -27.39
C ASN A 219 -23.63 7.76 -28.43
N GLN A 220 -23.80 6.43 -28.41
CA GLN A 220 -24.84 5.53 -28.98
C GLN A 220 -25.32 5.74 -30.43
N ASP A 221 -25.42 6.97 -30.92
CA ASP A 221 -25.73 7.30 -32.31
C ASP A 221 -24.44 7.66 -33.07
N ASN A 222 -24.02 6.73 -33.94
CA ASN A 222 -22.77 6.71 -34.72
C ASN A 222 -22.67 7.81 -35.80
N ASN A 223 -22.75 9.10 -35.42
CA ASN A 223 -22.61 10.19 -36.39
C ASN A 223 -21.15 10.53 -36.73
N GLN A 224 -20.19 10.11 -35.91
CA GLN A 224 -18.77 10.48 -36.04
C GLN A 224 -17.84 9.28 -36.26
N GLY A 225 -18.35 8.05 -36.27
CA GLY A 225 -17.54 6.84 -36.41
C GLY A 225 -17.08 6.25 -35.08
N GLY A 226 -16.09 5.37 -35.16
CA GLY A 226 -15.54 4.64 -34.01
C GLY A 226 -14.25 3.92 -34.36
N PHE A 227 -13.73 3.17 -33.40
CA PHE A 227 -12.51 2.40 -33.58
C PHE A 227 -12.53 1.12 -32.76
N MET A 228 -11.70 0.16 -33.16
CA MET A 228 -11.44 -1.07 -32.43
C MET A 228 -9.95 -1.37 -32.39
N VAL A 229 -9.51 -1.99 -31.30
CA VAL A 229 -8.11 -2.32 -31.06
C VAL A 229 -7.98 -3.78 -30.64
N PHE A 230 -7.04 -4.47 -31.26
CA PHE A 230 -6.59 -5.81 -30.89
C PHE A 230 -5.18 -5.71 -30.33
N ILE A 231 -5.01 -6.11 -29.06
CA ILE A 231 -3.71 -6.17 -28.40
C ILE A 231 -3.38 -7.63 -28.11
N PRO A 232 -2.40 -8.23 -28.76
CA PRO A 232 -2.12 -9.66 -28.63
C PRO A 232 -1.46 -9.93 -27.28
N LEU A 233 -1.96 -10.94 -26.56
CA LEU A 233 -1.36 -11.38 -25.29
C LEU A 233 -0.09 -12.20 -25.52
N LYS A 234 0.02 -12.84 -26.68
CA LYS A 234 1.21 -13.60 -27.06
C LYS A 234 2.43 -12.67 -27.06
N SER A 235 3.42 -13.02 -26.23
CA SER A 235 4.63 -12.24 -26.00
C SER A 235 4.45 -10.90 -25.31
N LEU A 236 3.25 -10.57 -24.79
CA LEU A 236 3.04 -9.38 -23.98
C LEU A 236 3.39 -9.69 -22.51
N PRO A 237 4.46 -9.11 -21.96
CA PRO A 237 4.84 -9.35 -20.57
C PRO A 237 3.72 -8.89 -19.62
N VAL A 238 3.44 -9.69 -18.58
CA VAL A 238 2.39 -9.39 -17.60
C VAL A 238 2.69 -8.08 -16.84
N ASN A 239 3.96 -7.72 -16.75
CA ASN A 239 4.50 -6.51 -16.14
C ASN A 239 4.63 -5.31 -17.08
N PHE A 240 4.23 -5.41 -18.35
CA PHE A 240 4.34 -4.31 -19.33
C PHE A 240 3.74 -3.00 -18.77
N GLY A 241 2.53 -3.06 -18.24
CA GLY A 241 1.84 -1.92 -17.68
C GLY A 241 2.47 -1.37 -16.40
N LEU A 242 2.98 -2.26 -15.54
CA LEU A 242 3.71 -1.87 -14.33
C LEU A 242 4.93 -1.02 -14.68
N SER A 243 5.74 -1.44 -15.67
CA SER A 243 6.92 -0.68 -16.09
C SER A 243 6.57 0.74 -16.53
N GLN A 244 5.45 0.93 -17.23
CA GLN A 244 5.02 2.27 -17.68
C GLN A 244 4.63 3.18 -16.51
N ILE A 245 3.97 2.64 -15.48
CA ILE A 245 3.55 3.41 -14.31
C ILE A 245 4.72 3.74 -13.40
N LEU A 246 5.62 2.78 -13.16
CA LEU A 246 6.75 2.97 -12.25
C LEU A 246 7.67 4.12 -12.68
N ILE A 247 7.88 4.30 -13.99
CA ILE A 247 8.68 5.40 -14.56
C ILE A 247 8.10 6.78 -14.19
N ARG A 248 6.78 6.86 -13.98
CA ARG A 248 6.05 8.11 -13.77
C ARG A 248 5.52 8.26 -12.34
N ASP A 249 5.93 7.39 -11.40
CA ASP A 249 5.40 7.38 -10.05
C ASP A 249 5.90 8.60 -9.24
N PRO A 250 5.02 9.57 -8.91
CA PRO A 250 5.42 10.79 -8.22
C PRO A 250 5.70 10.56 -6.73
N SER A 251 5.34 9.39 -6.19
CA SER A 251 5.56 9.05 -4.78
C SER A 251 6.98 8.53 -4.50
N ALA A 252 7.75 8.24 -5.55
CA ALA A 252 9.10 7.71 -5.47
C ALA A 252 10.06 8.69 -4.75
N THR A 253 10.62 8.26 -3.63
CA THR A 253 11.55 9.06 -2.81
C THR A 253 12.70 8.19 -2.30
N PRO A 254 13.79 8.80 -1.77
CA PRO A 254 14.85 8.05 -1.11
C PRO A 254 14.39 7.21 0.09
N GLU A 255 13.18 7.42 0.63
CA GLU A 255 12.61 6.71 1.76
C GLU A 255 11.45 5.77 1.37
N PHE A 256 10.98 5.82 0.12
CA PHE A 256 9.85 5.04 -0.35
C PHE A 256 9.95 4.72 -1.84
N THR A 257 9.75 3.46 -2.21
CA THR A 257 9.64 3.06 -3.61
C THR A 257 8.63 1.93 -3.79
N ASN A 258 7.86 2.00 -4.86
CA ASN A 258 7.12 0.87 -5.40
C ASN A 258 7.98 0.16 -6.45
N GLY A 259 7.61 -1.07 -6.78
CA GLY A 259 8.26 -1.81 -7.84
C GLY A 259 7.60 -3.15 -8.12
N PHE A 260 8.21 -3.91 -9.02
CA PHE A 260 7.91 -5.32 -9.20
C PHE A 260 9.21 -6.12 -9.36
N PHE A 261 9.12 -7.40 -9.06
CA PHE A 261 10.13 -8.37 -9.47
C PHE A 261 9.46 -9.61 -10.08
N ASP A 262 10.12 -10.21 -11.04
CA ASP A 262 9.69 -11.45 -11.66
C ASP A 262 10.61 -12.59 -11.24
N GLN A 263 10.04 -13.62 -10.61
CA GLN A 263 10.78 -14.77 -10.11
C GLN A 263 11.40 -15.63 -11.23
N THR A 264 10.84 -15.58 -12.45
CA THR A 264 11.33 -16.40 -13.57
C THR A 264 12.53 -15.76 -14.26
N THR A 265 12.50 -14.45 -14.45
CA THR A 265 13.54 -13.69 -15.15
C THR A 265 14.58 -13.08 -14.21
N GLY A 266 14.25 -12.94 -12.92
CA GLY A 266 15.06 -12.18 -11.96
C GLY A 266 15.06 -10.67 -12.21
N GLN A 267 14.19 -10.19 -13.11
CA GLN A 267 14.05 -8.76 -13.39
C GLN A 267 13.45 -8.05 -12.19
N ILE A 268 14.06 -6.93 -11.79
CA ILE A 268 13.57 -6.05 -10.73
C ILE A 268 13.50 -4.65 -11.30
N GLU A 269 12.33 -4.03 -11.23
CA GLU A 269 12.12 -2.64 -11.58
C GLU A 269 11.45 -1.91 -10.41
N LEU A 270 11.83 -0.66 -10.22
CA LEU A 270 11.34 0.16 -9.13
C LEU A 270 11.36 1.64 -9.50
N SER A 271 10.43 2.39 -8.90
CA SER A 271 10.24 3.81 -9.21
C SER A 271 11.45 4.68 -8.85
N TYR A 272 12.17 4.36 -7.76
CA TYR A 272 13.35 5.12 -7.32
C TYR A 272 14.65 4.30 -7.40
N PRO A 273 15.42 4.33 -8.51
CA PRO A 273 16.55 3.43 -8.74
C PRO A 273 17.65 3.42 -7.66
N GLY A 274 17.79 4.49 -6.88
CA GLY A 274 18.79 4.58 -5.80
C GLY A 274 18.60 3.55 -4.67
N LEU A 275 17.44 2.89 -4.59
CA LEU A 275 17.11 1.87 -3.60
C LEU A 275 17.29 0.43 -4.09
N MET A 276 17.83 0.23 -5.30
CA MET A 276 17.98 -1.10 -5.91
C MET A 276 18.75 -2.10 -5.02
N GLY A 277 19.80 -1.66 -4.31
CA GLY A 277 20.58 -2.54 -3.44
C GLY A 277 19.77 -3.09 -2.26
N GLN A 278 18.97 -2.23 -1.63
CA GLN A 278 18.10 -2.56 -0.51
C GLN A 278 16.95 -3.47 -0.96
N VAL A 279 16.35 -3.16 -2.12
CA VAL A 279 15.30 -4.00 -2.71
C VAL A 279 15.83 -5.40 -3.00
N LYS A 280 17.02 -5.54 -3.62
CA LYS A 280 17.62 -6.86 -3.90
C LYS A 280 17.76 -7.70 -2.64
N LYS A 281 18.31 -7.10 -1.56
CA LYS A 281 18.41 -7.77 -0.25
C LYS A 281 17.03 -8.20 0.27
N GLY A 282 16.01 -7.34 0.19
CA GLY A 282 14.66 -7.69 0.61
C GLY A 282 14.01 -8.79 -0.23
N VAL A 283 14.24 -8.82 -1.54
CA VAL A 283 13.74 -9.85 -2.46
C VAL A 283 14.44 -11.20 -2.22
N GLU A 284 15.75 -11.20 -1.95
CA GLU A 284 16.48 -12.40 -1.52
C GLU A 284 15.87 -12.99 -0.25
N LEU A 285 15.64 -12.15 0.77
CA LEU A 285 14.98 -12.55 2.02
C LEU A 285 13.56 -13.09 1.80
N PHE A 286 12.81 -12.55 0.84
CA PHE A 286 11.49 -13.09 0.45
C PHE A 286 11.61 -14.48 -0.15
N ASN A 287 12.55 -14.67 -1.07
CA ASN A 287 12.80 -15.96 -1.71
C ASN A 287 13.30 -17.02 -0.72
N ASP A 288 14.00 -16.61 0.34
CA ASP A 288 14.44 -17.48 1.46
C ASP A 288 13.28 -17.90 2.39
N GLY A 289 12.05 -17.41 2.14
CA GLY A 289 10.84 -17.85 2.85
C GLY A 289 10.50 -17.04 4.09
N LEU A 290 11.02 -15.81 4.25
CA LEU A 290 10.58 -14.92 5.33
C LEU A 290 9.12 -14.51 5.15
N ASN A 291 8.40 -14.50 6.27
CA ASN A 291 7.01 -14.06 6.29
C ASN A 291 6.92 -12.58 5.92
N ASN A 292 6.00 -12.27 5.03
CA ASN A 292 5.64 -10.91 4.65
C ASN A 292 4.84 -10.26 5.80
N PRO A 293 5.15 -9.01 6.24
CA PRO A 293 6.23 -8.15 5.77
C PRO A 293 7.63 -8.49 6.24
N ILE A 294 8.60 -8.22 5.37
CA ILE A 294 10.01 -8.47 5.62
C ILE A 294 10.62 -7.22 6.22
N PHE A 295 11.14 -7.35 7.44
CA PHE A 295 11.90 -6.31 8.13
C PHE A 295 13.39 -6.61 8.03
N PHE A 296 14.17 -5.64 7.57
CA PHE A 296 15.63 -5.71 7.58
C PHE A 296 16.23 -4.33 7.77
N ASP A 297 17.17 -4.20 8.70
CA ASP A 297 17.78 -2.93 9.08
C ASP A 297 16.70 -1.87 9.44
N ASP A 298 16.69 -0.74 8.73
CA ASP A 298 15.69 0.32 8.83
C ASP A 298 14.64 0.25 7.69
N TRP A 299 14.50 -0.89 7.02
CA TRP A 299 13.62 -1.07 5.86
C TRP A 299 12.53 -2.11 6.09
N VAL A 300 11.38 -1.84 5.48
CA VAL A 300 10.26 -2.78 5.42
C VAL A 300 9.89 -3.00 3.97
N LEU A 301 9.89 -4.25 3.54
CA LEU A 301 9.44 -4.67 2.21
C LEU A 301 8.12 -5.42 2.33
N PHE A 302 7.14 -4.94 1.59
CA PHE A 302 5.87 -5.61 1.36
C PHE A 302 5.85 -6.22 -0.02
N VAL A 303 5.56 -7.51 -0.09
CA VAL A 303 5.46 -8.23 -1.37
C VAL A 303 4.03 -8.74 -1.56
N LYS A 304 3.50 -8.63 -2.77
CA LYS A 304 2.21 -9.23 -3.13
C LYS A 304 2.30 -9.78 -4.56
N PRO A 305 1.74 -10.97 -4.84
CA PRO A 305 1.63 -11.43 -6.21
C PRO A 305 0.74 -10.47 -7.01
N LEU A 306 1.15 -10.15 -8.24
CA LEU A 306 0.36 -9.29 -9.13
C LEU A 306 -0.98 -9.95 -9.50
N ALA A 307 -0.95 -11.25 -9.74
CA ALA A 307 -2.12 -12.12 -9.85
C ALA A 307 -1.78 -13.51 -9.31
N GLU A 308 -2.80 -14.28 -8.90
CA GLU A 308 -2.63 -15.58 -8.23
C GLU A 308 -1.85 -16.62 -9.05
N SER A 309 -1.74 -16.47 -10.37
CA SER A 309 -1.07 -17.40 -11.28
C SER A 309 0.17 -16.85 -11.98
N THR A 310 0.66 -15.67 -11.59
CA THR A 310 1.77 -14.99 -12.27
C THR A 310 3.06 -15.05 -11.45
N SER A 311 4.20 -15.21 -12.11
CA SER A 311 5.54 -15.15 -11.48
C SER A 311 5.98 -13.73 -11.07
N ALA A 312 5.25 -12.71 -11.52
CA ALA A 312 5.48 -11.33 -11.18
C ALA A 312 4.86 -10.97 -9.83
N ASN A 313 5.68 -10.43 -8.94
CA ASN A 313 5.27 -9.89 -7.65
C ASN A 313 5.47 -8.37 -7.66
N ILE A 314 4.48 -7.64 -7.16
CA ILE A 314 4.61 -6.23 -6.86
C ILE A 314 5.13 -6.05 -5.43
N PHE A 315 5.85 -4.97 -5.20
CA PHE A 315 6.30 -4.63 -3.87
C PHE A 315 6.22 -3.14 -3.58
N ALA A 316 6.15 -2.83 -2.29
CA ALA A 316 6.35 -1.50 -1.74
C ALA A 316 7.42 -1.58 -0.65
N MET A 317 8.39 -0.68 -0.69
CA MET A 317 9.46 -0.59 0.29
C MET A 317 9.48 0.80 0.91
N PHE A 318 9.57 0.87 2.24
CA PHE A 318 9.72 2.14 2.96
C PHE A 318 10.72 2.07 4.10
N SER A 319 11.27 3.22 4.46
CA SER A 319 12.19 3.38 5.59
C SER A 319 11.44 3.60 6.91
N THR A 320 11.84 2.89 7.95
CA THR A 320 11.44 3.11 9.35
C THR A 320 12.46 3.94 10.12
N GLN A 321 13.50 4.47 9.46
CA GLN A 321 14.57 5.21 10.12
C GLN A 321 14.03 6.42 10.91
N SER A 322 13.10 7.18 10.35
CA SER A 322 12.50 8.34 11.01
C SER A 322 11.75 7.94 12.30
N GLN A 323 11.03 6.81 12.26
CA GLN A 323 10.33 6.26 13.42
C GLN A 323 11.32 5.77 14.49
N ARG A 324 12.41 5.09 14.08
CA ARG A 324 13.45 4.63 15.00
C ARG A 324 14.13 5.81 15.70
N VAL A 325 14.55 6.82 14.94
CA VAL A 325 15.20 8.03 15.49
C VAL A 325 14.26 8.77 16.44
N ALA A 326 12.96 8.87 16.11
CA ALA A 326 11.97 9.47 17.01
C ALA A 326 11.83 8.67 18.32
N SER A 327 11.77 7.34 18.25
CA SER A 327 11.70 6.47 19.43
C SER A 327 12.96 6.55 20.29
N GLU A 328 14.14 6.51 19.68
CA GLU A 328 15.43 6.65 20.37
C GLU A 328 15.56 8.02 21.04
N SER A 329 15.11 9.09 20.38
CA SER A 329 15.08 10.44 20.95
C SER A 329 14.15 10.52 22.17
N GLN A 330 12.95 9.96 22.10
CA GLN A 330 12.01 9.92 23.23
C GLN A 330 12.58 9.12 24.42
N LYS A 331 13.23 7.98 24.17
CA LYS A 331 13.93 7.21 25.21
C LYS A 331 15.09 8.00 25.82
N GLY A 332 15.83 8.76 25.00
CA GLY A 332 16.90 9.66 25.46
C GLY A 332 16.39 10.78 26.35
N GLN A 333 15.25 11.39 25.99
CA GLN A 333 14.58 12.41 26.80
C GLN A 333 14.05 11.81 28.11
N ALA A 334 13.44 10.62 28.07
CA ALA A 334 12.97 9.90 29.26
C ALA A 334 14.12 9.61 30.24
N ARG A 335 15.26 9.16 29.72
CA ARG A 335 16.46 8.90 30.52
C ARG A 335 16.98 10.19 31.17
N SER A 336 17.02 11.29 30.42
CA SER A 336 17.44 12.59 30.93
C SER A 336 16.51 13.10 32.03
N ALA A 337 15.19 13.00 31.83
CA ALA A 337 14.19 13.35 32.83
C ALA A 337 14.31 12.49 34.09
N GLY A 338 14.52 11.18 33.96
CA GLY A 338 14.73 10.28 35.09
C GLY A 338 15.97 10.65 35.92
N ILE A 339 17.07 11.02 35.26
CA ILE A 339 18.30 11.50 35.94
C ILE A 339 18.04 12.82 36.68
N ILE A 340 17.35 13.77 36.04
CA ILE A 340 17.01 15.06 36.67
C ILE A 340 16.13 14.85 37.91
N LEU A 341 15.11 13.99 37.82
CA LEU A 341 14.24 13.65 38.95
C LEU A 341 15.01 12.97 40.09
N MET A 342 15.95 12.07 39.77
CA MET A 342 16.85 11.47 40.75
C MET A 342 17.72 12.52 41.46
N LEU A 343 18.31 13.46 40.72
CA LEU A 343 19.13 14.53 41.30
C LEU A 343 18.31 15.45 42.20
N ILE A 344 17.11 15.84 41.77
CA ILE A 344 16.17 16.62 42.56
C ILE A 344 15.81 15.86 43.85
N ALA A 345 15.50 14.56 43.75
CA ALA A 345 15.19 13.72 44.90
C ALA A 345 16.38 13.66 45.88
N ILE A 346 17.61 13.50 45.40
CA ILE A 346 18.82 13.52 46.23
C ILE A 346 18.92 14.84 47.00
N VAL A 347 18.74 15.98 46.34
CA VAL A 347 18.78 17.31 46.97
C VAL A 347 17.70 17.46 48.04
N PHE A 348 16.46 17.04 47.75
CA PHE A 348 15.35 17.08 48.70
C PHE A 348 15.57 16.19 49.92
N PHE A 349 16.05 14.96 49.72
CA PHE A 349 16.35 14.05 50.81
C PHE A 349 17.51 14.55 51.67
N TYR A 350 18.56 15.10 51.05
CA TYR A 350 19.67 15.71 51.77
C TYR A 350 19.24 16.93 52.61
N HIS A 351 18.44 17.83 52.02
CA HIS A 351 17.91 18.98 52.74
C HIS A 351 17.00 18.57 53.90
N SER A 352 16.14 17.57 53.67
CA SER A 352 15.24 17.02 54.69
C SER A 352 16.01 16.34 55.84
N TYR A 353 17.07 15.59 55.53
CA TYR A 353 17.99 15.02 56.53
C TYR A 353 18.67 16.11 57.36
N ARG A 354 19.17 17.17 56.72
CA ARG A 354 19.79 18.30 57.42
C ARG A 354 18.80 18.98 58.37
N LEU A 355 17.58 19.27 57.92
CA LEU A 355 16.52 19.83 58.78
C LEU A 355 16.10 18.88 59.92
N ALA A 356 16.06 17.57 59.67
CA ALA A 356 15.74 16.56 60.66
C ALA A 356 16.79 16.50 61.78
N SER A 357 18.06 16.66 61.43
CA SER A 357 19.21 16.56 62.35
C SER A 357 19.49 17.84 63.12
N THR A 358 19.27 19.03 62.53
CA THR A 358 19.60 20.31 63.18
C THR A 358 18.46 20.91 63.99
N THR A 359 17.22 20.88 63.49
CA THR A 359 16.08 21.59 64.09
C THR A 359 14.98 20.68 64.62
N GLY A 360 15.01 19.39 64.25
CA GLY A 360 13.95 18.44 64.56
C GLY A 360 12.68 18.70 63.73
N LEU A 361 12.22 17.71 62.97
CA LEU A 361 10.95 17.81 62.25
C LEU A 361 9.75 17.67 63.21
N SER A 362 8.72 18.49 63.02
CA SER A 362 7.46 18.35 63.75
C SER A 362 6.80 16.99 63.45
N LEU A 363 6.11 16.42 64.44
CA LEU A 363 5.47 15.09 64.32
C LEU A 363 4.53 15.02 63.11
N ARG A 364 3.75 16.08 62.85
CA ARG A 364 2.87 16.18 61.68
C ARG A 364 3.62 16.08 60.35
N LYS A 365 4.77 16.76 60.22
CA LYS A 365 5.59 16.72 59.00
C LYS A 365 6.27 15.35 58.82
N LYS A 366 6.69 14.70 59.92
CA LYS A 366 7.25 13.34 59.88
C LYS A 366 6.21 12.32 59.41
N VAL A 367 5.00 12.36 59.97
CA VAL A 367 3.91 11.44 59.61
C VAL A 367 3.44 11.67 58.18
N ALA A 368 3.27 12.92 57.75
CA ALA A 368 2.87 13.24 56.37
C ALA A 368 3.94 12.85 55.34
N GLY A 369 5.22 13.11 55.62
CA GLY A 369 6.32 12.70 54.74
C GLY A 369 6.48 11.18 54.67
N LEU A 370 6.40 10.49 55.81
CA LEU A 370 6.44 9.03 55.84
C LEU A 370 5.25 8.42 55.09
N PHE A 371 4.05 8.98 55.25
CA PHE A 371 2.86 8.54 54.53
C PHE A 371 3.02 8.69 53.01
N LEU A 372 3.46 9.85 52.53
CA LEU A 372 3.68 10.09 51.09
C LEU A 372 4.76 9.16 50.51
N LEU A 373 5.87 8.98 51.23
CA LEU A 373 6.92 8.06 50.81
C LEU A 373 6.42 6.61 50.78
N CYS A 374 5.74 6.16 51.83
CA CYS A 374 5.16 4.82 51.90
C CYS A 374 4.10 4.56 50.82
N MET A 375 3.40 5.59 50.35
CA MET A 375 2.42 5.49 49.26
C MET A 375 3.07 5.48 47.86
N GLN A 376 4.25 6.08 47.71
CA GLN A 376 4.93 6.22 46.40
C GLN A 376 5.23 4.86 45.75
N LEU A 377 5.72 3.89 46.52
CA LEU A 377 6.09 2.57 46.00
C LEU A 377 4.87 1.72 45.60
N PRO A 378 3.83 1.54 46.45
CA PRO A 378 2.60 0.87 46.05
C PRO A 378 1.93 1.53 44.83
N ILE A 379 1.88 2.87 44.76
CA ILE A 379 1.31 3.58 43.61
C ILE A 379 2.13 3.32 42.34
N SER A 380 3.46 3.35 42.42
CA SER A 380 4.31 3.06 41.25
C SER A 380 4.13 1.63 40.73
N ILE A 381 3.95 0.64 41.63
CA ILE A 381 3.67 -0.75 41.28
C ILE A 381 2.28 -0.88 40.66
N LEU A 382 1.26 -0.21 41.22
CA LEU A 382 -0.09 -0.18 40.67
C LEU A 382 -0.12 0.43 39.27
N ILE A 383 0.63 1.52 39.04
CA ILE A 383 0.77 2.12 37.71
C ILE A 383 1.47 1.16 36.74
N PHE A 384 2.54 0.48 37.18
CA PHE A 384 3.21 -0.54 36.37
C PHE A 384 2.26 -1.68 35.98
N LEU A 385 1.51 -2.22 36.94
CA LEU A 385 0.52 -3.28 36.69
C LEU A 385 -0.62 -2.78 35.79
N GLY A 386 -1.10 -1.56 35.99
CA GLY A 386 -2.14 -0.95 35.16
C GLY A 386 -1.69 -0.78 33.71
N VAL A 387 -0.47 -0.30 33.49
CA VAL A 387 0.11 -0.18 32.14
C VAL A 387 0.31 -1.56 31.51
N GLN A 388 0.91 -2.52 32.23
CA GLN A 388 1.06 -3.90 31.75
C GLN A 388 -0.29 -4.53 31.35
N PHE A 389 -1.32 -4.33 32.18
CA PHE A 389 -2.65 -4.86 31.92
C PHE A 389 -3.30 -4.19 30.71
N ALA A 390 -3.25 -2.86 30.61
CA ALA A 390 -3.80 -2.11 29.48
C ALA A 390 -3.14 -2.52 28.14
N LEU A 391 -1.81 -2.63 28.12
CA LEU A 391 -1.06 -3.10 26.96
C LEU A 391 -1.47 -4.55 26.58
N SER A 392 -1.59 -5.44 27.58
CA SER A 392 -2.00 -6.83 27.33
C SER A 392 -3.46 -6.98 26.85
N GLN A 393 -4.41 -6.21 27.39
CA GLN A 393 -5.80 -6.28 26.97
C GLN A 393 -5.99 -5.76 25.54
N GLU A 394 -5.32 -4.68 25.18
CA GLU A 394 -5.39 -4.15 23.82
C GLU A 394 -4.81 -5.14 22.81
N SER A 395 -3.77 -5.91 23.17
CA SER A 395 -3.22 -6.97 22.30
C SER A 395 -4.15 -8.19 22.10
N VAL A 396 -5.10 -8.42 23.01
CA VAL A 396 -6.07 -9.53 22.94
C VAL A 396 -7.35 -9.12 22.21
N LEU A 397 -7.65 -7.82 22.17
CA LEU A 397 -8.84 -7.26 21.53
C LEU A 397 -8.60 -6.76 20.10
N SER A 398 -7.35 -6.55 19.69
CA SER A 398 -6.92 -6.24 18.32
C SER A 398 -6.71 -7.49 17.49
#